data_AF-A0A8H9TI44-F1
#
_entry.id   AF-A0A8H9TI44-F1
#
_cell.length_a   1.000
_cell.length_b   1.000
_cell.length_c   1.000
_cell.angle_alpha   90.00
_cell.angle_beta   90.00
_cell.angle_gamma   90.00
#
_symmetry.space_group_name_H-M   'P 1'
#
loop_
_entity.id
_entity.type
_entity.pdbx_description
1 polymer ?
#
loop_
_entity_poly.entity_id
_entity_poly.type
_entity_poly.pdbx_seq_one_letter_code
_entity_poly.pdbx_strand_id
1 'polypeptide(L)'
;MRDTIERKPLFVIATEVSAELNRGVKIAKQLQLVASNARALALRAGESAAGFRPVTDSIDELVLLTFHSSNTINLQAQQLSQIATERTRAQCVVKQLNHVEQRSTEAKFLSSLNQAKQRANKDYQQLNTLFTLKAKSLKEALQELYDQLRIAQIISTMLSVEASKVDERYRVQLNAIAESVTEFSDAIRHHVSLSLKLFSLFL
;
A
#
# COMPACT_ATOMS: atom_id res chain seq x y z
N MET A 1 -3.02 -19.14 33.39
CA MET A 1 -2.10 -19.05 32.24
C MET A 1 -2.44 -17.78 31.49
N ARG A 2 -1.52 -16.81 31.45
CA ARG A 2 -1.71 -15.58 30.67
C ARG A 2 -1.29 -15.90 29.24
N ASP A 3 -2.23 -15.89 28.31
CA ASP A 3 -1.93 -15.77 26.88
C ASP A 3 -1.30 -14.39 26.67
N THR A 4 0.02 -14.33 26.78
CA THR A 4 0.81 -13.28 26.15
C THR A 4 0.65 -13.48 24.66
N ILE A 5 -0.31 -12.75 24.05
CA ILE A 5 -0.34 -12.52 22.61
C ILE A 5 1.05 -12.00 22.25
N GLU A 6 1.89 -12.84 21.67
CA GLU A 6 3.18 -12.43 21.14
C GLU A 6 2.92 -11.32 20.12
N ARG A 7 3.31 -10.09 20.45
CA ARG A 7 3.33 -9.00 19.48
C ARG A 7 4.26 -9.43 18.35
N LYS A 8 3.69 -9.67 17.16
CA LYS A 8 4.44 -10.02 15.95
C LYS A 8 5.63 -9.06 15.79
N PRO A 9 6.83 -9.55 15.43
CA PRO A 9 7.98 -8.69 15.21
C PRO A 9 7.69 -7.65 14.12
N LEU A 10 8.24 -6.45 14.28
CA LEU A 10 7.98 -5.30 13.41
C LEU A 10 8.18 -5.62 11.91
N PHE A 11 9.23 -6.35 11.58
CA PHE A 11 9.55 -6.74 10.21
C PHE A 11 8.52 -7.74 9.61
N VAL A 12 7.91 -8.59 10.44
CA VAL A 12 6.87 -9.54 10.00
C VAL A 12 5.65 -8.77 9.53
N ILE A 13 5.21 -7.79 10.34
CA ILE A 13 4.02 -7.01 10.00
C ILE A 13 4.30 -6.08 8.79
N ALA A 14 5.49 -5.48 8.69
CA ALA A 14 5.89 -4.70 7.51
C ALA A 14 5.90 -5.56 6.22
N THR A 15 6.25 -6.84 6.35
CA THR A 15 6.18 -7.82 5.26
C THR A 15 4.74 -8.17 4.91
N GLU A 16 3.85 -8.35 5.91
CA GLU A 16 2.41 -8.55 5.68
C GLU A 16 1.78 -7.37 4.94
N VAL A 17 2.08 -6.13 5.34
CA VAL A 17 1.64 -4.92 4.63
C VAL A 17 2.13 -4.93 3.18
N SER A 18 3.42 -5.22 2.95
CA SER A 18 3.97 -5.30 1.59
C SER A 18 3.27 -6.39 0.75
N ALA A 19 2.92 -7.52 1.36
CA ALA A 19 2.21 -8.60 0.69
C ALA A 19 0.79 -8.22 0.30
N GLU A 20 0.03 -7.57 1.19
CA GLU A 20 -1.32 -7.07 0.90
C GLU A 20 -1.31 -6.03 -0.22
N LEU A 21 -0.33 -5.13 -0.24
CA LEU A 21 -0.22 -4.11 -1.28
C LEU A 21 0.14 -4.69 -2.64
N ASN A 22 1.00 -5.70 -2.68
CA ASN A 22 1.30 -6.42 -3.91
C ASN A 22 0.06 -7.12 -4.48
N ARG A 23 -0.87 -7.59 -3.63
CA ARG A 23 -2.18 -8.10 -4.09
C ARG A 23 -3.01 -6.99 -4.75
N GLY A 24 -3.08 -5.81 -4.13
CA GLY A 24 -3.72 -4.63 -4.71
C GLY A 24 -3.15 -4.23 -6.08
N VAL A 25 -1.82 -4.24 -6.24
CA VAL A 25 -1.15 -3.96 -7.53
C VAL A 25 -1.59 -4.94 -8.64
N LYS A 26 -1.78 -6.22 -8.32
CA LYS A 26 -2.24 -7.21 -9.31
C LYS A 26 -3.66 -6.91 -9.79
N ILE A 27 -4.54 -6.50 -8.88
CA ILE A 27 -5.91 -6.10 -9.22
C ILE A 27 -5.90 -4.81 -10.05
N ALA A 28 -5.06 -3.84 -9.72
CA ALA A 28 -4.90 -2.61 -10.51
C ALA A 28 -4.50 -2.90 -11.98
N LYS A 29 -3.66 -3.92 -12.22
CA LYS A 29 -3.33 -4.37 -13.59
C LYS A 29 -4.53 -4.97 -14.33
N GLN A 30 -5.42 -5.67 -13.63
CA GLN A 30 -6.64 -6.20 -14.23
C GLN A 30 -7.62 -5.08 -14.58
N LEU A 31 -7.77 -4.11 -13.68
CA LEU A 31 -8.56 -2.90 -13.92
C LEU A 31 -8.07 -2.14 -15.17
N GLN A 32 -6.76 -2.10 -15.41
CA GLN A 32 -6.18 -1.50 -16.62
C GLN A 32 -6.61 -2.20 -17.93
N LEU A 33 -6.73 -3.53 -17.91
CA LEU A 33 -7.23 -4.28 -19.07
C LEU A 33 -8.70 -3.96 -19.34
N VAL A 34 -9.52 -3.84 -18.28
CA VAL A 34 -10.93 -3.43 -18.41
C VAL A 34 -11.07 -2.02 -18.99
N ALA A 35 -10.27 -1.07 -18.50
CA ALA A 35 -10.25 0.29 -19.01
C ALA A 35 -9.87 0.34 -20.50
N SER A 36 -8.83 -0.40 -20.89
CA SER A 36 -8.41 -0.50 -22.28
C SER A 36 -9.51 -1.07 -23.19
N ASN A 37 -10.21 -2.11 -22.72
CA ASN A 37 -11.35 -2.69 -23.43
C ASN A 37 -12.53 -1.71 -23.52
N ALA A 38 -12.80 -0.95 -22.45
CA ALA A 38 -13.84 0.06 -22.43
C ALA A 38 -13.59 1.17 -23.46
N ARG A 39 -12.35 1.66 -23.53
CA ARG A 39 -11.93 2.64 -24.54
C ARG A 39 -12.08 2.08 -25.97
N ALA A 40 -11.64 0.85 -26.21
CA ALA A 40 -11.78 0.21 -27.51
C ALA A 40 -13.25 0.04 -27.91
N LEU A 41 -14.13 -0.28 -26.95
CA LEU A 41 -15.56 -0.39 -27.18
C LEU A 41 -16.19 0.96 -27.52
N ALA A 42 -15.87 2.02 -26.77
CA ALA A 42 -16.35 3.36 -27.04
C ALA A 42 -15.91 3.86 -28.44
N LEU A 43 -14.68 3.53 -28.86
CA LEU A 43 -14.20 3.81 -30.22
C LEU A 43 -15.00 3.07 -31.29
N ARG A 44 -15.30 1.78 -31.08
CA ARG A 44 -16.07 0.95 -32.02
C ARG A 44 -17.54 1.38 -32.14
N ALA A 45 -18.11 1.86 -31.04
CA ALA A 45 -19.49 2.33 -31.01
C ALA A 45 -19.67 3.71 -31.68
N GLY A 46 -18.58 4.44 -31.95
CA GLY A 46 -18.59 5.62 -32.81
C GLY A 46 -19.44 6.77 -32.26
N GLU A 47 -20.24 7.42 -33.10
CA GLU A 47 -21.11 8.53 -32.69
C GLU A 47 -22.20 8.11 -31.71
N SER A 48 -22.67 6.85 -31.78
CA SER A 48 -23.61 6.27 -30.81
C SER A 48 -23.04 6.20 -29.39
N ALA A 49 -21.75 6.49 -29.21
CA ALA A 49 -20.98 6.42 -27.99
C ALA A 49 -20.33 7.75 -27.58
N ALA A 50 -20.71 8.87 -28.18
CA ALA A 50 -20.09 10.16 -27.93
C ALA A 50 -20.09 10.56 -26.44
N GLY A 51 -21.15 10.22 -25.70
CA GLY A 51 -21.23 10.46 -24.27
C GLY A 51 -20.39 9.52 -23.41
N PHE A 52 -19.86 8.42 -23.95
CA PHE A 52 -18.95 7.52 -23.22
C PHE A 52 -17.53 8.02 -23.12
N ARG A 53 -17.08 8.85 -24.08
CA ARG A 53 -15.68 9.29 -24.11
C ARG A 53 -15.23 9.93 -22.78
N PRO A 54 -15.97 10.91 -22.20
CA PRO A 54 -15.59 11.48 -20.91
C PRO A 54 -15.55 10.45 -19.78
N VAL A 55 -16.43 9.45 -19.80
CA VAL A 55 -16.49 8.40 -18.79
C VAL A 55 -15.31 7.42 -18.94
N THR A 56 -15.00 7.01 -20.16
CA THR A 56 -13.84 6.14 -20.43
C THR A 56 -12.52 6.85 -20.13
N ASP A 57 -12.42 8.15 -20.39
CA ASP A 57 -11.25 8.95 -20.02
C ASP A 57 -11.10 9.03 -18.50
N SER A 58 -12.21 9.19 -17.77
CA SER A 58 -12.22 9.15 -16.29
C SER A 58 -11.81 7.78 -15.74
N ILE A 59 -12.22 6.68 -16.40
CA ILE A 59 -11.78 5.32 -16.04
C ILE A 59 -10.27 5.21 -16.23
N ASP A 60 -9.75 5.63 -17.39
CA ASP A 60 -8.31 5.55 -17.66
C ASP A 60 -7.49 6.41 -16.69
N GLU A 61 -7.97 7.59 -16.32
CA GLU A 61 -7.34 8.43 -15.29
C GLU A 61 -7.31 7.71 -13.93
N LEU A 62 -8.46 7.17 -13.49
CA LEU A 62 -8.55 6.40 -12.24
C LEU A 62 -7.58 5.21 -12.26
N VAL A 63 -7.51 4.47 -13.36
CA VAL A 63 -6.61 3.32 -13.53
C VAL A 63 -5.15 3.74 -13.44
N LEU A 64 -4.74 4.76 -14.21
CA LEU A 64 -3.35 5.22 -14.25
C LEU A 64 -2.90 5.68 -12.87
N LEU A 65 -3.73 6.49 -12.22
CA LEU A 65 -3.47 6.98 -10.87
C LEU A 65 -3.44 5.84 -9.85
N THR A 66 -4.38 4.90 -9.91
CA THR A 66 -4.40 3.71 -9.04
C THR A 66 -3.15 2.85 -9.24
N PHE A 67 -2.71 2.63 -10.48
CA PHE A 67 -1.54 1.85 -10.81
C PHE A 67 -0.25 2.53 -10.32
N HIS A 68 -0.09 3.83 -10.55
CA HIS A 68 1.07 4.60 -10.10
C HIS A 68 1.15 4.67 -8.56
N SER A 69 0.03 4.97 -7.91
CA SER A 69 -0.07 4.99 -6.45
C SER A 69 0.24 3.62 -5.86
N SER A 70 -0.37 2.54 -6.39
CA SER A 70 -0.14 1.18 -5.89
C SER A 70 1.32 0.74 -6.04
N ASN A 71 1.99 1.06 -7.14
CA ASN A 71 3.42 0.75 -7.31
C ASN A 71 4.30 1.54 -6.34
N THR A 72 4.03 2.84 -6.18
CA THR A 72 4.78 3.72 -5.26
C THR A 72 4.67 3.23 -3.82
N ILE A 73 3.44 2.94 -3.40
CA ILE A 73 3.12 2.41 -2.07
C ILE A 73 3.80 1.06 -1.83
N ASN A 74 3.81 0.16 -2.83
CA ASN A 74 4.51 -1.12 -2.73
C ASN A 74 6.03 -0.94 -2.55
N LEU A 75 6.66 -0.03 -3.29
CA LEU A 75 8.09 0.28 -3.12
C LEU A 75 8.38 0.86 -1.73
N GLN A 76 7.55 1.78 -1.25
CA GLN A 76 7.68 2.34 0.11
C GLN A 76 7.53 1.26 1.19
N ALA A 77 6.61 0.32 1.02
CA ALA A 77 6.41 -0.80 1.95
C ALA A 77 7.62 -1.74 1.99
N GLN A 78 8.19 -2.07 0.82
CA GLN A 78 9.41 -2.86 0.73
C GLN A 78 10.61 -2.18 1.43
N GLN A 79 10.82 -0.88 1.18
CA GLN A 79 11.86 -0.10 1.84
C GLN A 79 11.66 -0.06 3.36
N LEU A 80 10.42 0.14 3.81
CA LEU A 80 10.12 0.17 5.23
C LEU A 80 10.38 -1.19 5.91
N SER A 81 10.09 -2.30 5.23
CA SER A 81 10.40 -3.65 5.73
C SER A 81 11.90 -3.89 5.92
N GLN A 82 12.71 -3.40 4.97
CA GLN A 82 14.18 -3.45 5.09
C GLN A 82 14.67 -2.62 6.29
N ILE A 83 14.20 -1.37 6.41
CA ILE A 83 14.54 -0.49 7.54
C ILE A 83 14.09 -1.11 8.88
N ALA A 84 12.91 -1.73 8.92
CA ALA A 84 12.41 -2.42 10.12
C ALA A 84 13.35 -3.55 10.55
N THR A 85 13.83 -4.34 9.58
CA THR A 85 14.77 -5.45 9.83
C THR A 85 16.10 -4.92 10.38
N GLU A 86 16.67 -3.90 9.75
CA GLU A 86 17.92 -3.27 10.21
C GLU A 86 17.77 -2.65 11.59
N ARG A 87 16.67 -1.94 11.84
CA ARG A 87 16.33 -1.37 13.15
C ARG A 87 16.25 -2.44 14.23
N THR A 88 15.59 -3.57 13.96
CA THR A 88 15.51 -4.69 14.91
C THR A 88 16.88 -5.28 15.20
N ARG A 89 17.73 -5.47 14.17
CA ARG A 89 19.10 -5.94 14.36
C ARG A 89 19.93 -4.97 15.21
N ALA A 90 19.89 -3.67 14.91
CA ALA A 90 20.57 -2.65 15.69
C ALA A 90 20.09 -2.61 17.15
N GLN A 91 18.78 -2.76 17.38
CA GLN A 91 18.22 -2.85 18.72
C GLN A 91 18.74 -4.07 19.49
N CYS A 92 18.85 -5.24 18.84
CA CYS A 92 19.42 -6.44 19.45
C CYS A 92 20.89 -6.23 19.84
N VAL A 93 21.68 -5.59 18.99
CA VAL A 93 23.09 -5.27 19.31
C VAL A 93 23.17 -4.34 20.53
N VAL A 94 22.38 -3.26 20.56
CA VAL A 94 22.34 -2.35 21.72
C VAL A 94 21.96 -3.10 23.00
N LYS A 95 20.93 -3.94 22.95
CA LYS A 95 20.51 -4.77 24.09
C LYS A 95 21.62 -5.69 24.58
N GLN A 96 22.30 -6.37 23.67
CA GLN A 96 23.37 -7.30 24.03
C GLN A 96 24.57 -6.57 24.63
N LEU A 97 24.97 -5.43 24.07
CA LEU A 97 26.07 -4.62 24.61
C LEU A 97 25.75 -4.10 26.02
N ASN A 98 24.51 -3.65 26.24
CA ASN A 98 24.06 -3.24 27.59
C ASN A 98 24.05 -4.43 28.55
N HIS A 99 23.66 -5.61 28.09
CA HIS A 99 23.67 -6.82 28.91
C HIS A 99 25.09 -7.23 29.33
N VAL A 100 26.06 -7.16 28.41
CA VAL A 100 27.47 -7.45 28.71
C VAL A 100 28.02 -6.46 29.74
N GLU A 101 27.71 -5.17 29.60
CA GLU A 101 28.16 -4.15 30.55
C GLU A 101 27.60 -4.38 31.96
N GLN A 102 26.31 -4.71 32.06
CA GLN A 102 25.67 -5.01 33.34
C GLN A 102 26.24 -6.23 34.05
N ARG A 103 26.75 -7.23 33.30
CA ARG A 103 27.31 -8.47 33.87
C ARG A 103 28.82 -8.42 34.11
N SER A 104 29.50 -7.42 33.56
CA SER A 104 30.97 -7.35 33.54
C SER A 104 31.47 -6.10 34.26
N THR A 105 30.77 -5.66 35.30
CA THR A 105 31.03 -4.40 36.03
C THR A 105 32.45 -4.29 36.60
N GLU A 106 33.10 -5.42 36.89
CA GLU A 106 34.49 -5.48 37.41
C GLU A 106 35.53 -5.84 36.33
N ALA A 107 35.12 -5.97 35.06
CA ALA A 107 36.03 -6.37 34.00
C ALA A 107 37.03 -5.26 33.67
N LYS A 108 38.32 -5.60 33.73
CA LYS A 108 39.47 -4.70 33.51
C LYS A 108 39.40 -3.86 32.22
N PHE A 109 38.75 -4.39 31.18
CA PHE A 109 38.66 -3.75 29.85
C PHE A 109 37.24 -3.34 29.47
N LEU A 110 36.31 -3.21 30.42
CA LEU A 110 34.92 -2.85 30.15
C LEU A 110 34.77 -1.55 29.34
N SER A 111 35.62 -0.56 29.61
CA SER A 111 35.62 0.74 28.91
C SER A 111 35.92 0.64 27.42
N SER A 112 36.54 -0.45 26.95
CA SER A 112 36.77 -0.68 25.51
C SER A 112 35.47 -0.86 24.71
N LEU A 113 34.36 -1.25 25.36
CA LEU A 113 33.04 -1.40 24.74
C LEU A 113 32.33 -0.06 24.53
N ASN A 114 32.76 1.03 25.18
CA ASN A 114 32.07 2.32 25.14
C ASN A 114 31.91 2.85 23.71
N GLN A 115 32.96 2.74 22.89
CA GLN A 115 32.92 3.20 21.50
C GLN A 115 31.93 2.38 20.66
N ALA A 116 31.93 1.05 20.82
CA ALA A 116 30.99 0.17 20.13
C ALA A 116 29.54 0.45 20.56
N LYS A 117 29.31 0.68 21.86
CA LYS A 117 28.00 1.08 22.40
C LYS A 117 27.51 2.41 21.84
N GLN A 118 28.37 3.43 21.81
CA GLN A 118 27.99 4.74 21.29
C GLN A 118 27.60 4.65 19.81
N ARG A 119 28.37 3.91 19.00
CA ARG A 119 28.05 3.66 17.59
C ARG A 119 26.72 2.92 17.43
N ALA A 120 26.55 1.79 18.11
CA ALA A 120 25.32 1.00 18.02
C ALA A 120 24.07 1.79 18.45
N ASN A 121 24.17 2.61 19.50
CA ASN A 121 23.06 3.48 19.91
C ASN A 121 22.76 4.56 18.86
N LYS A 122 23.79 5.20 18.29
CA LYS A 122 23.62 6.19 17.22
C LYS A 122 22.92 5.57 16.00
N ASP A 123 23.39 4.41 15.56
CA ASP A 123 22.84 3.70 14.41
C ASP A 123 21.37 3.31 14.66
N TYR A 124 21.06 2.78 15.84
CA TYR A 124 19.68 2.47 16.23
C TYR A 124 18.78 3.71 16.24
N GLN A 125 19.24 4.84 16.77
CA GLN A 125 18.47 6.09 16.80
C GLN A 125 18.21 6.62 15.38
N GLN A 126 19.21 6.57 14.50
CA GLN A 126 19.05 6.97 13.10
C GLN A 126 18.03 6.09 12.36
N LEU A 127 18.13 4.77 12.51
CA LEU A 127 17.18 3.82 11.93
C LEU A 127 15.77 3.99 12.50
N ASN A 128 15.65 4.28 13.80
CA ASN A 128 14.37 4.52 14.44
C ASN A 128 13.68 5.79 13.91
N THR A 129 14.42 6.90 13.78
CA THR A 129 13.88 8.14 13.19
C THR A 129 13.48 7.95 11.73
N LEU A 130 14.34 7.28 10.94
CA LEU A 130 14.05 6.99 9.53
C LEU A 130 12.81 6.11 9.39
N PHE A 131 12.68 5.08 10.23
CA PHE A 131 11.50 4.21 10.26
C PHE A 131 10.22 5.01 10.50
N THR A 132 10.19 5.86 11.54
CA THR A 132 9.01 6.67 11.87
C THR A 132 8.61 7.60 10.72
N LEU A 133 9.58 8.26 10.08
CA LEU A 133 9.32 9.14 8.94
C LEU A 133 8.74 8.37 7.74
N LYS A 134 9.34 7.23 7.39
CA LYS A 134 8.90 6.40 6.26
C LYS A 134 7.54 5.75 6.52
N ALA A 135 7.29 5.31 7.77
CA ALA A 135 6.02 4.77 8.21
C ALA A 135 4.89 5.81 8.06
N LYS A 136 5.12 7.05 8.49
CA LYS A 136 4.15 8.14 8.32
C LYS A 136 3.84 8.40 6.85
N SER A 137 4.87 8.52 6.01
CA SER A 137 4.70 8.76 4.57
C SER A 137 3.94 7.64 3.86
N LEU A 138 4.21 6.37 4.21
CA LEU A 138 3.46 5.23 3.66
C LEU A 138 2.00 5.26 4.10
N LYS A 139 1.71 5.59 5.36
CA LYS A 139 0.34 5.73 5.85
C LYS A 139 -0.43 6.83 5.10
N GLU A 140 0.20 7.97 4.85
CA GLU A 140 -0.40 9.08 4.09
C GLU A 140 -0.72 8.65 2.66
N ALA A 141 0.21 7.99 1.97
CA ALA A 141 -0.01 7.48 0.62
C ALA A 141 -1.12 6.42 0.54
N LEU A 142 -1.21 5.55 1.55
CA LEU A 142 -2.30 4.57 1.66
C LEU A 142 -3.67 5.25 1.83
N GLN A 143 -3.74 6.30 2.67
CA GLN A 143 -4.97 7.05 2.88
C GLN A 143 -5.41 7.76 1.59
N GLU A 144 -4.46 8.39 0.90
CA GLU A 144 -4.72 9.05 -0.38
C GLU A 144 -5.28 8.08 -1.42
N LEU A 145 -4.65 6.91 -1.59
CA LEU A 145 -5.16 5.88 -2.51
C LEU A 145 -6.56 5.38 -2.11
N TYR A 146 -6.81 5.18 -0.82
CA TYR A 146 -8.12 4.75 -0.33
C TYR A 146 -9.23 5.75 -0.69
N ASP A 147 -8.94 7.04 -0.56
CA ASP A 147 -9.87 8.13 -0.84
C ASP A 147 -10.08 8.31 -2.35
N GLN A 148 -9.01 8.22 -3.16
CA GLN A 148 -9.08 8.28 -4.62
C GLN A 148 -9.98 7.19 -5.21
N LEU A 149 -9.89 5.97 -4.70
CA LEU A 149 -10.70 4.84 -5.19
C LEU A 149 -12.21 5.00 -4.93
N ARG A 150 -12.64 5.94 -4.08
CA ARG A 150 -14.06 6.26 -3.88
C ARG A 150 -14.71 6.87 -5.13
N ILE A 151 -13.92 7.51 -5.98
CA ILE A 151 -14.39 8.11 -7.24
C ILE A 151 -14.94 7.04 -8.20
N ALA A 152 -14.49 5.77 -8.08
CA ALA A 152 -14.96 4.66 -8.90
C ALA A 152 -16.49 4.47 -8.88
N GLN A 153 -17.14 4.71 -7.75
CA GLN A 153 -18.60 4.60 -7.63
C GLN A 153 -19.33 5.68 -8.46
N ILE A 154 -18.78 6.88 -8.50
CA ILE A 154 -19.31 7.98 -9.31
C ILE A 154 -19.13 7.64 -10.79
N ILE A 155 -17.95 7.16 -11.19
CA ILE A 155 -17.65 6.73 -12.56
C ILE A 155 -18.58 5.61 -13.01
N SER A 156 -18.79 4.59 -12.17
CA SER A 156 -19.72 3.49 -12.46
C SER A 156 -21.15 4.00 -12.66
N THR A 157 -21.61 4.92 -11.81
CA THR A 157 -22.95 5.50 -11.93
C THR A 157 -23.10 6.28 -13.23
N MET A 158 -22.10 7.10 -13.58
CA MET A 158 -22.08 7.84 -14.86
C MET A 158 -22.08 6.88 -16.05
N LEU A 159 -21.32 5.80 -15.98
CA LEU A 159 -21.28 4.80 -17.05
C LEU A 159 -22.62 4.10 -17.23
N SER A 160 -23.31 3.72 -16.13
CA SER A 160 -24.65 3.12 -16.20
C SER A 160 -25.70 4.09 -16.75
N VAL A 161 -25.65 5.37 -16.36
CA VAL A 161 -26.53 6.41 -16.91
C VAL A 161 -26.31 6.55 -18.42
N GLU A 162 -25.07 6.58 -18.86
CA GLU A 162 -24.78 6.75 -20.28
C GLU A 162 -25.08 5.46 -21.08
N ALA A 163 -24.86 4.28 -20.48
CA ALA A 163 -25.19 2.99 -21.08
C ALA A 163 -26.70 2.85 -21.35
N SER A 164 -27.54 3.53 -20.56
CA SER A 164 -28.99 3.55 -20.77
C SER A 164 -29.45 4.30 -22.03
N LYS A 165 -28.59 5.16 -22.59
CA LYS A 165 -28.91 6.05 -23.71
C LYS A 165 -28.47 5.52 -25.07
N VAL A 166 -27.82 4.35 -25.11
CA VAL A 166 -27.20 3.83 -26.33
C VAL A 166 -27.84 2.54 -26.78
N ASP A 167 -27.51 2.14 -28.01
CA ASP A 167 -28.01 0.91 -28.62
C ASP A 167 -27.81 -0.30 -27.69
N GLU A 168 -28.83 -1.15 -27.64
CA GLU A 168 -28.87 -2.36 -26.82
C GLU A 168 -27.61 -3.24 -27.00
N ARG A 169 -27.06 -3.27 -28.22
CA ARG A 169 -25.84 -4.03 -28.57
C ARG A 169 -24.61 -3.67 -27.72
N TYR A 170 -24.52 -2.44 -27.21
CA TYR A 170 -23.39 -1.97 -26.40
C TYR A 170 -23.73 -1.82 -24.92
N ARG A 171 -25.01 -1.64 -24.58
CA ARG A 171 -25.50 -1.46 -23.21
C ARG A 171 -25.01 -2.54 -22.25
N VAL A 172 -25.14 -3.81 -22.64
CA VAL A 172 -24.72 -4.95 -21.80
C VAL A 172 -23.22 -4.90 -21.49
N GLN A 173 -22.39 -4.62 -22.50
CA GLN A 173 -20.93 -4.59 -22.35
C GLN A 173 -20.47 -3.42 -21.48
N LEU A 174 -21.12 -2.25 -21.62
CA LEU A 174 -20.80 -1.06 -20.83
C LEU A 174 -21.22 -1.19 -19.37
N ASN A 175 -22.37 -1.81 -19.10
CA ASN A 175 -22.77 -2.13 -17.72
C ASN A 175 -21.80 -3.11 -17.07
N ALA A 176 -21.35 -4.15 -17.80
CA ALA A 176 -20.34 -5.08 -17.30
C ALA A 176 -19.00 -4.38 -16.98
N ILE A 177 -18.61 -3.38 -17.77
CA ILE A 177 -17.44 -2.54 -17.48
C ILE A 177 -17.65 -1.72 -16.20
N ALA A 178 -18.83 -1.12 -16.02
CA ALA A 178 -19.16 -0.33 -14.83
C ALA A 178 -19.06 -1.17 -13.55
N GLU A 179 -19.65 -2.37 -13.59
CA GLU A 179 -19.59 -3.35 -12.51
C GLU A 179 -18.13 -3.74 -12.20
N SER A 180 -17.35 -4.04 -13.24
CA SER A 180 -15.92 -4.41 -13.08
C SER A 180 -15.08 -3.30 -12.47
N VAL A 181 -15.30 -2.03 -12.86
CA VAL A 181 -14.58 -0.88 -12.29
C VAL A 181 -14.87 -0.73 -10.81
N THR A 182 -16.13 -0.90 -10.39
CA THR A 182 -16.53 -0.86 -8.99
C THR A 182 -15.93 -2.03 -8.21
N GLU A 183 -16.07 -3.25 -8.73
CA GLU A 183 -15.58 -4.47 -8.09
C GLU A 183 -14.07 -4.41 -7.84
N PHE A 184 -13.28 -4.06 -8.87
CA PHE A 184 -11.83 -3.96 -8.72
C PHE A 184 -11.42 -2.82 -7.79
N SER A 185 -12.11 -1.69 -7.86
CA SER A 185 -11.81 -0.55 -6.99
C SER A 185 -12.09 -0.88 -5.52
N ASP A 186 -13.21 -1.55 -5.22
CA ASP A 186 -13.53 -2.00 -3.87
C ASP A 186 -12.58 -3.09 -3.37
N ALA A 187 -12.14 -4.00 -4.24
CA ALA A 187 -11.12 -5.00 -3.90
C ALA A 187 -9.77 -4.35 -3.55
N ILE A 188 -9.33 -3.34 -4.31
CA ILE A 188 -8.10 -2.59 -3.99
C ILE A 188 -8.28 -1.84 -2.66
N ARG A 189 -9.41 -1.15 -2.46
CA ARG A 189 -9.73 -0.46 -1.20
C ARG A 189 -9.70 -1.39 -0.01
N HIS A 190 -10.16 -2.64 -0.18
CA HIS A 190 -10.09 -3.64 0.86
C HIS A 190 -8.65 -3.93 1.29
N HIS A 191 -7.75 -4.21 0.33
CA HIS A 191 -6.33 -4.46 0.63
C HIS A 191 -5.63 -3.23 1.24
N VAL A 192 -5.97 -2.02 0.78
CA VAL A 192 -5.46 -0.77 1.36
C VAL A 192 -5.96 -0.58 2.79
N SER A 193 -7.25 -0.86 3.06
CA SER A 193 -7.84 -0.79 4.41
C SER A 193 -7.19 -1.80 5.37
N LEU A 194 -6.94 -3.03 4.91
CA LEU A 194 -6.21 -4.02 5.70
C LEU A 194 -4.79 -3.54 6.01
N SER A 195 -4.10 -2.97 5.02
CA SER A 195 -2.76 -2.41 5.18
C SER A 195 -2.75 -1.27 6.20
N LEU A 196 -3.72 -0.36 6.16
CA LEU A 196 -3.91 0.73 7.14
C LEU A 196 -4.19 0.21 8.55
N LYS A 197 -5.04 -0.82 8.69
CA LYS A 197 -5.33 -1.45 9.98
C LYS A 197 -4.08 -2.08 10.58
N LEU A 198 -3.33 -2.85 9.78
CA LEU A 198 -2.03 -3.37 10.19
C LEU A 198 -1.13 -2.22 10.64
N PHE A 199 -1.06 -1.14 9.85
CA PHE A 199 -0.30 0.09 10.17
C PHE A 199 -0.69 0.79 11.47
N SER A 200 -1.96 0.76 11.85
CA SER A 200 -2.45 1.37 13.10
C SER A 200 -2.02 0.61 14.36
N LEU A 201 -1.63 -0.66 14.24
CA LEU A 201 -1.10 -1.44 15.37
C LEU A 201 0.34 -1.06 15.74
N PHE A 202 0.99 -0.17 14.96
CA PHE A 202 2.40 0.21 15.10
C PHE A 202 2.66 1.59 15.71
N LEU A 203 1.71 2.52 15.60
CA LEU A 203 1.79 3.89 16.13
C LEU A 203 1.20 3.93 17.54
#